data_AF-A0A7W7G4C5-F1
#
_entry.id   AF-A0A7W7G4C5-F1
#
_cell.length_a   1.000
_cell.length_b   1.000
_cell.length_c   1.000
_cell.angle_alpha   90.00
_cell.angle_beta   90.00
_cell.angle_gamma   90.00
#
_symmetry.space_group_name_H-M   'P 1'
#
loop_
_entity.id
_entity.type
_entity.pdbx_description
1 polymer ?
#
loop_
_entity_poly.entity_id
_entity_poly.type
_entity_poly.pdbx_seq_one_letter_code
_entity_poly.pdbx_strand_id
1 'polypeptide(L)' 'MLRAAWTAQELLTTFQKELGEVALVPGTGGVFEIHLDGELLWSRKEQGGFPELPEVKRLVRDRIAPGRSLGHTDNAGKG' A
#
# COMPACT_ATOMS: atom_id res chain seq x y z
N MET A 1 7.19 13.19 2.09
CA MET A 1 8.20 12.32 1.44
C MET A 1 8.51 11.07 2.27
N LEU A 2 8.89 11.18 3.55
CA LEU A 2 9.31 10.01 4.37
C LEU A 2 8.32 8.84 4.40
N ARG A 3 7.01 9.11 4.58
CA ARG A 3 5.99 8.04 4.63
C ARG A 3 5.85 7.29 3.30
N ALA A 4 5.85 8.02 2.17
CA ALA A 4 5.72 7.41 0.85
C ALA A 4 6.92 6.51 0.50
N ALA A 5 8.14 6.99 0.78
CA ALA A 5 9.36 6.20 0.56
C ALA A 5 9.39 4.94 1.44
N TRP A 6 9.00 5.05 2.72
CA TRP A 6 8.90 3.91 3.62
C TRP A 6 7.82 2.91 3.17
N THR A 7 6.62 3.38 2.80
CA THR A 7 5.57 2.51 2.25
C THR A 7 6.05 1.77 1.00
N ALA A 8 6.76 2.44 0.09
CA ALA A 8 7.32 1.80 -1.09
C ALA A 8 8.35 0.71 -0.75
N GLN A 9 9.27 0.98 0.18
CA GLN A 9 10.23 -0.02 0.66
C GLN A 9 9.53 -1.24 1.26
N GLU A 10 8.50 -1.02 2.07
CA GLU A 10 7.73 -2.09 2.70
C GLU A 10 6.98 -2.95 1.69
N LEU A 11 6.41 -2.34 0.65
CA LEU A 11 5.74 -3.05 -0.44
C LEU A 11 6.72 -3.89 -1.26
N LEU A 12 7.85 -3.32 -1.67
CA LEU A 12 8.89 -4.03 -2.40
C LEU A 12 9.49 -5.18 -1.58
N THR A 13 9.66 -4.99 -0.26
CA THR A 13 10.16 -6.05 0.62
C THR A 13 9.13 -7.16 0.83
N THR A 14 7.84 -6.84 0.87
CA THR A 14 6.77 -7.82 1.08
C THR A 14 6.48 -8.61 -0.20
N PHE A 15 6.42 -7.93 -1.35
CA PHE A 15 5.97 -8.48 -2.63
C PHE A 15 7.10 -8.58 -3.66
N GLN A 16 8.29 -9.00 -3.20
CA GLN A 16 9.52 -9.05 -4.03
C GLN A 16 9.38 -9.82 -5.35
N LYS A 17 8.45 -10.78 -5.43
CA LYS A 17 8.25 -11.61 -6.62
C LYS A 17 7.10 -11.12 -7.50
N GLU A 18 6.16 -10.39 -6.91
CA GLU A 18 4.92 -9.99 -7.56
C GLU A 18 4.95 -8.54 -8.06
N LEU A 19 5.67 -7.64 -7.37
CA LEU A 19 5.86 -6.26 -7.80
C LEU A 19 7.17 -6.10 -8.57
N GLY A 20 7.08 -5.60 -9.80
CA GLY A 20 8.25 -5.22 -10.59
C GLY A 20 8.86 -3.91 -10.14
N GLU A 21 8.03 -2.93 -9.75
CA GLU A 21 8.46 -1.62 -9.29
C GLU A 21 7.43 -0.96 -8.36
N VAL A 22 7.86 0.11 -7.70
CA VAL A 22 6.98 1.08 -7.03
C VAL A 22 7.47 2.47 -7.39
N ALA A 23 6.61 3.27 -8.03
CA ALA A 23 6.94 4.64 -8.41
C ALA A 23 6.47 5.64 -7.36
N LEU A 24 7.34 6.58 -6.99
CA LEU A 24 6.98 7.72 -6.14
C LEU A 24 6.68 8.93 -7.04
N VAL A 25 5.41 9.32 -7.12
CA VAL A 25 4.97 10.47 -7.91
C VAL A 25 4.73 11.66 -6.95
N PRO A 26 5.46 12.77 -7.08
CA PRO A 26 5.19 13.96 -6.28
C PRO A 26 3.78 14.50 -6.57
N GLY A 27 3.02 14.75 -5.51
CA GLY A 27 1.70 15.36 -5.58
C GLY A 27 1.63 16.69 -4.83
N THR A 28 0.62 17.50 -5.13
CA THR A 28 0.34 18.78 -4.47
C THR A 28 -0.90 18.66 -3.57
N GLY A 29 -1.17 19.68 -2.73
CA GLY A 29 -2.40 19.72 -1.93
C GLY A 29 -2.49 18.66 -0.82
N GLY A 30 -1.37 18.06 -0.43
CA GLY A 30 -1.34 17.05 0.64
C GLY A 30 -1.91 15.69 0.24
N VAL A 31 -2.03 15.42 -1.06
CA VAL A 31 -2.47 14.12 -1.59
C VAL A 31 -1.56 12.99 -1.12
N PHE A 32 -2.18 11.85 -0.81
CA PHE A 32 -1.50 10.60 -0.55
C PHE A 32 -2.41 9.49 -1.06
N GLU A 33 -2.03 8.90 -2.19
CA GLU A 33 -2.81 7.89 -2.90
C GLU A 33 -1.91 6.72 -3.25
N ILE A 34 -2.50 5.53 -3.22
CA ILE A 34 -1.84 4.28 -3.59
C ILE A 34 -2.61 3.71 -4.77
N HIS A 35 -1.92 3.60 -5.90
CA HIS A 35 -2.45 2.99 -7.10
C HIS A 35 -1.71 1.69 -7.39
N LEU A 36 -2.42 0.72 -7.96
CA LEU A 36 -1.87 -0.51 -8.51
C LEU A 36 -2.38 -0.68 -9.93
N ASP A 37 -1.49 -0.71 -10.91
CA ASP A 37 -1.83 -0.79 -12.34
C ASP A 37 -2.90 0.22 -12.79
N GLY A 38 -2.88 1.43 -12.20
CA GLY A 38 -3.83 2.51 -12.46
C GLY A 38 -5.13 2.45 -11.64
N GLU A 39 -5.40 1.36 -10.92
CA GLU A 39 -6.52 1.25 -9.98
C GLU A 39 -6.19 1.99 -8.67
N LEU A 40 -7.05 2.91 -8.23
CA LEU A 40 -6.93 3.54 -6.92
C LEU A 40 -7.29 2.52 -5.83
N LEU A 41 -6.32 2.14 -5.00
CA LEU A 41 -6.53 1.23 -3.88
C LEU A 41 -6.83 1.96 -2.57
N TRP A 42 -6.26 3.15 -2.38
CA TRP A 42 -6.42 3.91 -1.13
C TRP A 42 -6.16 5.40 -1.37
N SER A 43 -7.00 6.28 -0.79
CA SER A 43 -6.83 7.73 -0.84
C SER A 43 -6.98 8.39 0.53
N ARG A 44 -6.05 9.29 0.87
CA ARG A 44 -6.11 10.12 2.09
C ARG A 44 -7.34 11.01 2.12
N LYS A 45 -7.78 11.48 0.95
CA LYS A 45 -8.95 12.35 0.84
C LYS A 45 -10.23 11.59 1.22
N GLU A 46 -10.31 10.32 0.89
CA GLU A 46 -11.49 9.47 1.15
C GLU A 46 -11.48 8.91 2.58
N GLN A 47 -10.31 8.49 3.06
CA GLN A 47 -10.17 7.77 4.32
C GLN A 47 -9.92 8.69 5.53
N GLY A 48 -9.54 9.95 5.31
CA GLY A 48 -9.35 10.91 6.40
C GLY A 48 -8.17 10.55 7.32
N GLY A 49 -6.96 10.48 6.77
CA GLY A 49 -5.77 10.13 7.57
C GLY A 49 -4.60 9.70 6.72
N PHE A 50 -3.73 8.86 7.27
CA PHE A 50 -2.74 8.12 6.50
C PHE A 50 -3.00 6.63 6.68
N PRO A 51 -2.67 5.78 5.68
CA PRO A 51 -2.97 4.38 5.79
C PRO A 51 -2.06 3.72 6.81
N GLU A 52 -2.60 2.74 7.51
CA GLU A 52 -1.77 1.80 8.27
C GLU A 52 -1.16 0.77 7.33
N LEU A 53 0.12 0.47 7.51
CA LEU A 53 0.84 -0.39 6.58
C LEU A 53 0.18 -1.77 6.37
N PRO A 54 -0.39 -2.43 7.40
CA PRO A 54 -1.12 -3.67 7.20
C PRO A 54 -2.32 -3.57 6.26
N GLU A 55 -3.03 -2.44 6.27
CA GLU A 55 -4.15 -2.19 5.36
C GLU A 55 -3.66 -2.16 3.91
N VAL A 56 -2.61 -1.36 3.63
CA VAL A 56 -2.02 -1.25 2.29
C VAL A 56 -1.55 -2.61 1.78
N LYS A 57 -0.83 -3.38 2.61
CA LYS A 57 -0.33 -4.69 2.22
C LYS A 57 -1.47 -5.65 1.88
N ARG A 58 -2.58 -5.63 2.65
CA ARG A 58 -3.76 -6.45 2.32
C ARG A 58 -4.41 -6.03 1.00
N LEU A 59 -4.64 -4.73 0.80
CA LEU A 59 -5.23 -4.20 -0.45
C LEU A 59 -4.41 -4.62 -1.67
N VAL A 60 -3.08 -4.49 -1.60
CA VAL A 60 -2.19 -4.93 -2.68
C VAL A 60 -2.23 -6.46 -2.86
N ARG A 61 -2.13 -7.24 -1.78
CA ARG A 61 -2.17 -8.72 -1.80
C ARG A 61 -3.45 -9.21 -2.45
N ASP A 62 -4.60 -8.64 -2.10
CA ASP A 62 -5.90 -9.06 -2.61
C ASP A 62 -6.01 -8.91 -4.15
N ARG A 63 -5.20 -8.04 -4.76
CA ARG A 63 -5.10 -7.91 -6.23
C ARG A 63 -4.05 -8.82 -6.86
N ILE A 64 -2.83 -8.87 -6.31
CA ILE A 64 -1.69 -9.52 -7.01
C ILE A 64 -1.41 -10.95 -6.53
N ALA A 65 -1.89 -11.31 -5.33
CA ALA A 65 -1.59 -12.59 -4.71
C ALA A 65 -2.69 -13.04 -3.71
N PRO A 66 -3.98 -13.14 -4.12
CA PRO A 66 -5.13 -13.25 -3.22
C PRO A 66 -5.09 -14.44 -2.23
N GLY A 67 -4.39 -15.53 -2.56
CA GLY A 67 -4.21 -16.69 -1.68
C GLY A 67 -3.00 -16.63 -0.74
N ARG A 68 -2.17 -15.59 -0.82
CA ARG A 68 -0.92 -15.47 -0.04
C ARG A 68 -1.20 -14.98 1.37
N SER A 69 -0.76 -15.72 2.38
CA SER A 69 -0.78 -15.20 3.76
C SER A 69 0.27 -14.09 3.95
N LEU A 70 -0.10 -13.06 4.71
CA LEU A 70 0.80 -11.99 5.15
C LEU A 70 1.22 -12.17 6.62
N GLY A 71 0.97 -13.34 7.21
CA GLY A 71 1.25 -13.62 8.62
C GLY A 71 0.43 -12.72 9.54
N HIS A 72 1.08 -12.14 10.57
CA HIS A 72 0.42 -11.27 11.55
C HIS A 72 -0.28 -10.04 10.92
N THR A 73 0.14 -9.64 9.71
CA THR A 73 -0.46 -8.53 8.96
C THR A 73 -1.89 -8.81 8.52
N ASP A 74 -2.29 -10.07 8.32
CA ASP A 74 -3.68 -10.41 7.96
C ASP A 74 -4.69 -9.94 9.03
N ASN A 75 -4.27 -9.84 10.30
CA ASN A 75 -5.13 -9.50 11.44
C ASN A 75 -4.89 -8.10 12.02
N ALA A 76 -3.81 -7.41 11.63
CA ALA A 76 -3.34 -6.18 12.27
C ALA A 76 -4.15 -4.89 11.96
N GLY A 77 -5.33 -5.00 11.34
CA GLY A 77 -6.22 -3.85 11.06
C GLY A 77 -7.64 -4.01 11.60
N LYS A 78 -7.87 -4.95 12.53
CA LYS A 78 -9.17 -5.14 13.20
C LYS A 78 -9.23 -4.51 14.60
N GLY A 79 -8.39 -3.51 14.86
CA GLY A 79 -8.38 -2.76 16.11
C GLY A 79 -9.20 -1.49 16.01
#